data_AF-A0A010RQQ4-F1
#
_entry.id   AF-A0A010RQQ4-F1
#
_cell.length_a   1.000
_cell.length_b   1.000
_cell.length_c   1.000
_cell.angle_alpha   90.00
_cell.angle_beta   90.00
_cell.angle_gamma   90.00
#
_symmetry.space_group_name_H-M   'P 1'
#
loop_
_entity.id
_entity.type
_entity.pdbx_description
1 polymer ?
#
loop_
_entity_poly.entity_id
_entity_poly.type
_entity_poly.pdbx_seq_one_letter_code
_entity_poly.pdbx_strand_id
1 'polypeptide(L)'
;MESPFFDTEPQPKAASFKGRLQMQEFMFNPTSEPPSTRNASTITANKASLSPSPSSRGHLRRSPRKQTQLGPVPSPNRVTKQTASSRAKLQVLESTSTLLSLKVEEAEEALQDISILSNEPSPKPELTSKPKPKRKRKAAGGYAPPSTYAHLPHLTDILAPDLLILFVGLNPGLRTAALGHVYAHPSNLFWKLLFSSGITPRLCAPTEDRDLPALYGLGNTNIVARPSRNGAELSKAEMDEGVGALEEKVKGCRPEVVCIVGKSIWESIWRVRHGRGIKKEEFRYGWQDENENMGVVVKQEQEEGMGGDYVQALEAWAGAKVFVATSTSGLAASLRPAEKERIWRELGAWCERRRAEREAEAET
;
A
#
# COMPACT_ATOMS: atom_id res chain seq x y z
N MET A 1 -2.07 -21.15 -13.73
CA MET A 1 -2.43 -20.85 -15.13
C MET A 1 -2.09 -19.41 -15.36
N GLU A 2 -1.36 -19.10 -16.43
CA GLU A 2 -1.08 -17.71 -16.83
C GLU A 2 -2.32 -17.14 -17.56
N SER A 3 -2.60 -15.86 -17.37
CA SER A 3 -3.85 -15.23 -17.84
C SER A 3 -3.70 -14.76 -19.29
N PRO A 4 -4.56 -15.18 -20.23
CA PRO A 4 -4.33 -14.96 -21.66
C PRO A 4 -4.68 -13.54 -22.17
N PHE A 5 -4.95 -12.58 -21.28
CA PHE A 5 -5.61 -11.32 -21.66
C PHE A 5 -4.71 -10.07 -21.75
N PHE A 6 -3.50 -10.05 -21.19
CA PHE A 6 -2.65 -8.84 -21.16
C PHE A 6 -1.13 -9.07 -21.26
N ASP A 7 -0.67 -10.05 -22.06
CA ASP A 7 0.76 -10.22 -22.36
C ASP A 7 1.21 -9.50 -23.65
N THR A 8 1.16 -8.16 -23.61
CA THR A 8 2.00 -7.30 -24.46
C THR A 8 2.31 -5.99 -23.74
N GLU A 9 3.48 -5.90 -23.08
CA GLU A 9 4.08 -4.59 -22.80
C GLU A 9 4.33 -3.87 -24.14
N PRO A 10 3.98 -2.58 -24.27
CA PRO A 10 4.34 -1.81 -25.45
C PRO A 10 5.85 -1.59 -25.48
N GLN A 11 6.53 -2.34 -26.34
CA GLN A 11 7.96 -2.15 -26.65
C GLN A 11 8.22 -0.67 -26.99
N PRO A 12 9.24 -0.03 -26.39
CA PRO A 12 9.54 1.37 -26.66
C PRO A 12 9.90 1.56 -28.13
N LYS A 13 9.13 2.39 -28.84
CA LYS A 13 9.40 2.72 -30.25
C LYS A 13 10.82 3.27 -30.38
N ALA A 14 11.63 2.63 -31.22
CA ALA A 14 13.00 3.07 -31.47
C ALA A 14 13.03 4.54 -31.96
N ALA A 15 13.89 5.36 -31.36
CA ALA A 15 13.97 6.78 -31.67
C ALA A 15 14.49 7.02 -33.09
N SER A 16 13.59 7.30 -34.03
CA SER A 16 13.92 7.64 -35.43
C SER A 16 14.42 9.09 -35.56
N PHE A 17 15.56 9.42 -34.96
CA PHE A 17 16.24 10.69 -35.22
C PHE A 17 17.15 10.58 -36.44
N LYS A 18 16.66 10.99 -37.63
CA LYS A 18 17.46 11.09 -38.87
C LYS A 18 18.28 12.39 -38.96
N GLY A 19 18.73 12.93 -37.84
CA GLY A 19 19.64 14.08 -37.79
C GLY A 19 21.09 13.64 -37.63
N ARG A 20 21.96 14.00 -38.57
CA ARG A 20 23.41 13.74 -38.49
C ARG A 20 24.04 14.74 -37.52
N LEU A 21 24.25 14.31 -36.27
CA LEU A 21 24.92 15.13 -35.25
C LEU A 21 26.37 15.43 -35.72
N GLN A 22 26.68 16.70 -35.99
CA GLN A 22 28.04 17.12 -36.39
C GLN A 22 28.92 17.23 -35.14
N MET A 23 29.70 16.18 -34.88
CA MET A 23 30.61 16.10 -33.72
C MET A 23 31.77 17.11 -33.76
N GLN A 24 31.95 17.87 -34.84
CA GLN A 24 33.05 18.83 -34.99
C GLN A 24 32.87 20.15 -34.21
N GLU A 25 31.66 20.56 -33.81
CA GLU A 25 31.46 21.81 -33.05
C GLU A 25 31.69 21.68 -31.53
N PHE A 26 31.86 20.46 -31.00
CA PHE A 26 32.00 20.20 -29.56
C PHE A 26 33.32 19.54 -29.15
N MET A 27 34.31 19.48 -30.04
CA MET A 27 35.66 19.04 -29.69
C MET A 27 36.56 20.21 -29.28
N PHE A 28 37.08 20.11 -28.06
CA PHE A 28 38.05 21.03 -27.47
C PHE A 28 39.35 21.02 -28.30
N ASN A 29 39.80 22.17 -28.80
CA ASN A 29 41.00 22.31 -29.63
C ASN A 29 42.24 22.64 -28.76
N PRO A 30 43.20 21.73 -28.56
CA PRO A 30 44.40 21.99 -27.77
C PRO A 30 45.52 22.56 -28.67
N THR A 31 45.37 23.80 -29.14
CA THR A 31 46.41 24.53 -29.88
C THR A 31 46.68 25.91 -29.28
N SER A 32 47.35 25.90 -28.13
CA SER A 32 48.06 27.06 -27.59
C SER A 32 49.29 26.60 -26.81
N GLU A 33 50.47 26.67 -27.40
CA GLU A 33 51.74 26.62 -26.66
C GLU A 33 51.85 27.84 -25.73
N PRO A 34 52.58 27.75 -24.60
CA PRO A 34 53.96 28.24 -24.59
C PRO A 34 54.88 27.41 -23.64
N PRO A 35 56.09 27.87 -23.26
CA PRO A 35 57.34 27.54 -23.95
C PRO A 35 58.25 26.59 -23.15
N SER A 36 59.26 26.04 -23.84
CA SER A 36 60.19 25.04 -23.32
C SER A 36 61.19 25.54 -22.27
N THR A 37 61.47 24.72 -21.24
CA THR A 37 62.80 24.63 -20.61
C THR A 37 63.20 23.16 -20.37
N ARG A 38 64.51 22.89 -20.44
CA ARG A 38 65.11 21.54 -20.51
C ARG A 38 65.34 20.94 -19.11
N ASN A 39 65.28 19.61 -18.97
CA ASN A 39 66.49 18.76 -18.81
C ASN A 39 66.17 17.26 -18.58
N ALA A 40 67.22 16.44 -18.71
CA ALA A 40 67.30 14.98 -18.64
C ALA A 40 66.70 14.34 -17.34
N SER A 41 66.39 13.04 -17.25
CA SER A 41 67.25 11.91 -17.67
C SER A 41 66.55 10.57 -17.89
N THR A 42 67.23 9.73 -18.69
CA THR A 42 67.02 8.31 -18.98
C THR A 42 66.90 7.41 -17.75
N ILE A 43 66.09 6.35 -17.83
CA ILE A 43 66.47 4.96 -17.47
C ILE A 43 65.59 3.98 -18.24
N THR A 44 66.20 2.89 -18.72
CA THR A 44 65.64 1.92 -19.68
C THR A 44 65.27 0.58 -19.05
N ALA A 45 64.24 -0.07 -19.62
CA ALA A 45 64.08 -1.54 -19.79
C ALA A 45 64.16 -2.44 -18.53
N ASN A 46 63.23 -3.39 -18.34
CA ASN A 46 63.25 -4.60 -19.16
C ASN A 46 61.94 -5.41 -19.17
N LYS A 47 61.90 -6.38 -20.07
CA LYS A 47 60.73 -7.18 -20.48
C LYS A 47 61.06 -8.67 -20.37
N ALA A 48 60.27 -9.47 -19.65
CA ALA A 48 60.31 -10.92 -19.77
C ALA A 48 58.98 -11.57 -19.36
N SER A 49 58.58 -12.58 -20.14
CA SER A 49 57.44 -13.46 -19.92
C SER A 49 57.93 -14.89 -19.72
N LEU A 50 57.20 -15.72 -18.95
CA LEU A 50 56.76 -17.09 -19.29
C LEU A 50 56.16 -17.82 -18.07
N SER A 51 55.34 -18.85 -18.36
CA SER A 51 54.57 -19.71 -17.44
C SER A 51 55.22 -21.12 -17.33
N PRO A 52 54.63 -22.17 -16.68
CA PRO A 52 53.47 -22.30 -15.78
C PRO A 52 53.74 -23.12 -14.46
N SER A 53 52.65 -23.40 -13.71
CA SER A 53 52.34 -24.35 -12.60
C SER A 53 53.18 -25.65 -12.40
N PRO A 54 53.11 -26.42 -11.27
CA PRO A 54 52.02 -26.45 -10.26
C PRO A 54 52.36 -26.72 -8.75
N SER A 55 51.31 -26.58 -7.91
CA SER A 55 51.01 -27.30 -6.64
C SER A 55 52.03 -27.39 -5.47
N SER A 56 51.63 -26.86 -4.30
CA SER A 56 51.81 -27.56 -3.02
C SER A 56 50.74 -27.15 -1.98
N ARG A 57 50.60 -27.93 -0.90
CA ARG A 57 49.49 -27.84 0.07
C ARG A 57 49.80 -26.85 1.20
N GLY A 58 48.83 -26.03 1.60
CA GLY A 58 48.88 -25.19 2.80
C GLY A 58 47.58 -25.30 3.61
N HIS A 59 47.65 -25.85 4.82
CA HIS A 59 46.50 -26.12 5.68
C HIS A 59 46.27 -25.01 6.73
N LEU A 60 45.00 -24.84 7.11
CA LEU A 60 44.51 -24.33 8.40
C LEU A 60 44.76 -22.84 8.77
N ARG A 61 43.66 -22.09 8.87
CA ARG A 61 43.09 -21.75 10.20
C ARG A 61 41.61 -21.33 10.09
N ARG A 62 40.73 -22.03 10.82
CA ARG A 62 39.32 -21.65 11.00
C ARG A 62 39.16 -20.90 12.33
N SER A 63 38.39 -19.81 12.33
CA SER A 63 38.06 -19.06 13.55
C SER A 63 36.88 -19.71 14.31
N PRO A 64 36.85 -19.69 15.66
CA PRO A 64 35.81 -20.40 16.42
C PRO A 64 34.45 -19.68 16.41
N ARG A 65 33.40 -20.44 16.10
CA ARG A 65 31.99 -20.03 16.24
C ARG A 65 31.55 -20.23 17.70
N LYS A 66 31.15 -19.18 18.40
CA LYS A 66 30.49 -19.34 19.72
C LYS A 66 29.11 -19.97 19.52
N GLN A 67 28.86 -21.05 20.25
CA GLN A 67 27.63 -21.82 20.26
C GLN A 67 26.89 -21.55 21.57
N THR A 68 25.68 -20.99 21.51
CA THR A 68 24.81 -20.79 22.67
C THR A 68 23.84 -21.95 22.80
N GLN A 69 23.75 -22.51 24.01
CA GLN A 69 22.86 -23.63 24.36
C GLN A 69 21.38 -23.23 24.27
N LEU A 70 20.54 -24.15 23.82
CA LEU A 70 19.08 -24.00 23.81
C LEU A 70 18.52 -24.39 25.18
N GLY A 71 17.72 -23.51 25.79
CA GLY A 71 16.98 -23.81 27.03
C GLY A 71 15.69 -24.61 26.76
N PRO A 72 15.16 -25.36 27.75
CA PRO A 72 14.03 -26.25 27.53
C PRO A 72 12.69 -25.51 27.32
N VAL A 73 11.86 -26.06 26.43
CA VAL A 73 10.46 -25.66 26.23
C VAL A 73 9.55 -26.54 27.10
N PRO A 74 8.67 -25.97 27.94
CA PRO A 74 7.57 -26.70 28.54
C PRO A 74 6.33 -26.70 27.62
N SER A 75 5.77 -27.88 27.37
CA SER A 75 4.51 -28.10 26.64
C SER A 75 3.40 -28.58 27.59
N PRO A 76 2.11 -28.57 27.20
CA PRO A 76 0.98 -28.55 28.15
C PRO A 76 0.44 -29.93 28.55
N ASN A 77 -0.13 -30.05 29.77
CA ASN A 77 -1.43 -30.71 30.10
C ASN A 77 -1.60 -31.12 31.58
N ARG A 78 -2.61 -30.56 32.26
CA ARG A 78 -3.61 -31.22 33.16
C ARG A 78 -4.61 -30.13 33.62
N VAL A 79 -5.94 -30.16 33.36
CA VAL A 79 -6.96 -31.21 33.56
C VAL A 79 -7.03 -31.58 35.04
N THR A 80 -7.96 -31.04 35.84
CA THR A 80 -9.42 -31.34 35.95
C THR A 80 -10.13 -30.24 36.78
N LYS A 81 -11.46 -30.02 36.83
CA LYS A 81 -12.67 -30.68 36.27
C LYS A 81 -13.89 -29.73 36.48
N GLN A 82 -14.89 -29.81 35.59
CA GLN A 82 -16.37 -29.82 35.83
C GLN A 82 -17.01 -28.74 36.76
N THR A 83 -18.23 -28.24 36.55
CA THR A 83 -19.43 -28.79 35.86
C THR A 83 -20.20 -27.74 35.05
N ALA A 84 -21.00 -28.22 34.08
CA ALA A 84 -22.37 -27.83 33.68
C ALA A 84 -22.98 -26.47 34.10
N SER A 85 -23.87 -25.84 33.33
CA SER A 85 -24.35 -26.00 31.93
C SER A 85 -25.39 -24.89 31.66
N SER A 86 -25.73 -24.62 30.38
CA SER A 86 -27.08 -24.25 29.86
C SER A 86 -28.01 -23.26 30.63
N ARG A 87 -28.79 -22.37 30.01
CA ARG A 87 -29.01 -21.96 28.61
C ARG A 87 -29.99 -20.77 28.63
N ALA A 88 -29.75 -19.80 27.75
CA ALA A 88 -30.59 -18.66 27.35
C ALA A 88 -32.07 -18.56 27.81
N LYS A 89 -32.52 -17.35 28.18
CA LYS A 89 -33.30 -16.44 27.29
C LYS A 89 -33.63 -15.07 27.93
N LEU A 90 -33.97 -14.09 27.08
CA LEU A 90 -35.05 -13.07 27.12
C LEU A 90 -35.75 -12.80 28.48
N GLN A 91 -36.24 -11.61 28.88
CA GLN A 91 -36.78 -10.42 28.17
C GLN A 91 -36.95 -9.31 29.26
N VAL A 92 -36.66 -7.99 29.06
CA VAL A 92 -37.55 -6.90 28.56
C VAL A 92 -38.45 -6.21 29.63
N LEU A 93 -38.54 -4.85 29.55
CA LEU A 93 -39.43 -3.87 30.24
C LEU A 93 -39.15 -3.61 31.75
N GLU A 94 -38.77 -2.37 32.13
CA GLU A 94 -39.59 -1.25 32.68
C GLU A 94 -39.62 -1.24 34.23
N SER A 95 -39.83 -0.14 34.97
CA SER A 95 -40.09 1.29 34.63
C SER A 95 -39.80 2.20 35.84
N THR A 96 -39.54 3.51 35.62
CA THR A 96 -39.63 4.62 36.62
C THR A 96 -38.73 4.52 37.88
N SER A 97 -38.49 5.53 38.73
CA SER A 97 -39.03 6.90 38.86
C SER A 97 -37.93 7.90 39.26
N THR A 98 -38.09 9.14 38.80
CA THR A 98 -37.71 10.41 39.46
C THR A 98 -37.56 10.41 40.98
N LEU A 99 -36.56 11.17 41.47
CA LEU A 99 -36.59 12.31 42.44
C LEU A 99 -35.19 12.44 43.10
N LEU A 100 -34.68 13.55 43.63
CA LEU A 100 -34.70 15.01 43.39
C LEU A 100 -33.78 15.60 44.50
N SER A 101 -33.00 16.64 44.18
CA SER A 101 -32.33 17.60 45.10
C SER A 101 -31.40 17.15 46.23
N LEU A 102 -30.13 17.53 46.04
CA LEU A 102 -29.15 17.85 47.08
C LEU A 102 -29.48 19.21 47.75
N LYS A 103 -29.20 19.33 49.06
CA LYS A 103 -28.48 20.45 49.71
C LYS A 103 -28.46 20.30 51.23
N VAL A 104 -27.34 20.66 51.87
CA VAL A 104 -27.21 21.60 53.02
C VAL A 104 -25.73 21.69 53.43
N GLU A 105 -25.33 22.88 53.90
CA GLU A 105 -24.00 23.38 54.27
C GLU A 105 -23.62 22.95 55.72
N GLU A 106 -22.35 22.62 56.04
CA GLU A 106 -21.27 23.48 56.58
C GLU A 106 -21.23 23.57 58.13
N ALA A 107 -20.04 23.42 58.75
CA ALA A 107 -19.64 23.95 60.07
C ALA A 107 -18.16 23.64 60.44
N GLU A 108 -17.48 24.59 61.10
CA GLU A 108 -16.16 24.45 61.79
C GLU A 108 -16.36 24.61 63.32
N GLU A 109 -15.41 24.52 64.27
CA GLU A 109 -13.94 24.33 64.35
C GLU A 109 -13.60 23.72 65.74
N ALA A 110 -12.40 23.16 66.00
CA ALA A 110 -11.73 23.17 67.33
C ALA A 110 -10.34 22.48 67.41
N LEU A 111 -9.30 23.29 67.67
CA LEU A 111 -8.23 23.18 68.70
C LEU A 111 -7.56 21.79 68.94
N GLN A 112 -6.28 21.59 68.56
CA GLN A 112 -5.03 21.96 69.27
C GLN A 112 -4.68 21.14 70.53
N ASP A 113 -3.58 20.36 70.45
CA ASP A 113 -2.62 20.22 71.56
C ASP A 113 -1.20 19.76 71.11
N ILE A 114 -0.21 19.88 71.99
CA ILE A 114 1.27 19.83 71.77
C ILE A 114 1.84 18.39 71.95
N SER A 115 3.04 17.91 71.54
CA SER A 115 4.39 18.49 71.44
C SER A 115 5.45 17.56 70.77
N ILE A 116 6.54 18.17 70.24
CA ILE A 116 7.95 17.71 70.14
C ILE A 116 8.30 16.31 69.54
N LEU A 117 9.01 16.29 68.40
CA LEU A 117 10.40 15.78 68.27
C LEU A 117 11.05 16.12 66.90
N SER A 118 12.35 16.35 66.91
CA SER A 118 13.14 16.91 65.80
C SER A 118 13.52 15.90 64.70
N ASN A 119 13.68 16.37 63.44
CA ASN A 119 14.76 15.86 62.58
C ASN A 119 15.16 16.81 61.44
N GLU A 120 16.45 16.80 61.10
CA GLU A 120 17.11 17.66 60.09
C GLU A 120 16.73 17.33 58.62
N PRO A 121 16.75 18.32 57.69
CA PRO A 121 16.49 18.09 56.27
C PRO A 121 17.77 17.73 55.48
N SER A 122 17.87 16.48 55.01
CA SER A 122 18.91 16.07 54.05
C SER A 122 18.81 16.80 52.70
N PRO A 123 19.94 17.19 52.07
CA PRO A 123 19.94 18.01 50.86
C PRO A 123 19.54 17.24 49.60
N LYS A 124 18.80 17.92 48.70
CA LYS A 124 18.47 17.42 47.35
C LYS A 124 19.67 17.62 46.40
N PRO A 125 20.02 16.65 45.55
CA PRO A 125 21.07 16.84 44.54
C PRO A 125 20.55 17.66 43.34
N GLU A 126 21.22 18.77 43.03
CA GLU A 126 20.98 19.52 41.80
C GLU A 126 21.52 18.77 40.56
N LEU A 127 20.63 18.18 39.76
CA LEU A 127 21.01 17.75 38.41
C LEU A 127 20.97 18.94 37.44
N THR A 128 22.15 19.48 37.13
CA THR A 128 22.37 20.46 36.05
C THR A 128 22.12 19.83 34.67
N SER A 129 20.86 19.79 34.24
CA SER A 129 20.47 19.19 32.96
C SER A 129 20.84 20.08 31.76
N LYS A 130 21.99 19.79 31.13
CA LYS A 130 22.37 20.40 29.84
C LYS A 130 21.33 20.02 28.76
N PRO A 131 20.82 20.97 27.96
CA PRO A 131 19.82 20.66 26.95
C PRO A 131 20.41 19.78 25.85
N LYS A 132 19.87 18.57 25.68
CA LYS A 132 20.22 17.67 24.58
C LYS A 132 19.87 18.33 23.23
N PRO A 133 20.73 18.24 22.21
CA PRO A 133 20.44 18.86 20.91
C PRO A 133 19.17 18.25 20.32
N LYS A 134 18.18 19.09 20.01
CA LYS A 134 16.95 18.67 19.33
C LYS A 134 17.35 18.06 17.99
N ARG A 135 17.21 16.73 17.84
CA ARG A 135 17.35 16.05 16.53
C ARG A 135 16.39 16.77 15.58
N LYS A 136 16.91 17.46 14.56
CA LYS A 136 16.08 18.01 13.47
C LYS A 136 15.21 16.85 12.97
N ARG A 137 13.88 16.97 13.16
CA ARG A 137 12.94 16.03 12.53
C ARG A 137 13.23 16.15 11.04
N LYS A 138 13.68 15.06 10.40
CA LYS A 138 13.77 15.03 8.93
C LYS A 138 12.39 15.45 8.42
N ALA A 139 12.35 16.35 7.44
CA ALA A 139 11.10 16.78 6.84
C ALA A 139 10.28 15.54 6.46
N ALA A 140 8.96 15.62 6.62
CA ALA A 140 8.07 14.57 6.12
C ALA A 140 8.42 14.32 4.64
N GLY A 141 8.68 13.06 4.28
CA GLY A 141 9.29 12.73 3.00
C GLY A 141 8.47 13.28 1.85
N GLY A 142 9.05 14.18 1.07
CA GLY A 142 8.44 14.65 -0.16
C GLY A 142 8.57 13.62 -1.28
N TYR A 143 8.26 14.08 -2.49
CA TYR A 143 8.42 13.32 -3.73
C TYR A 143 9.75 12.56 -3.81
N ALA A 144 9.69 11.28 -4.19
CA ALA A 144 10.87 10.49 -4.53
C ALA A 144 10.77 10.07 -6.01
N PRO A 145 11.78 10.37 -6.85
CA PRO A 145 11.74 10.05 -8.27
C PRO A 145 11.67 8.52 -8.49
N PRO A 146 11.10 8.04 -9.61
CA PRO A 146 10.94 6.62 -9.90
C PRO A 146 12.22 5.78 -9.76
N SER A 147 13.37 6.35 -10.11
CA SER A 147 14.70 5.73 -9.98
C SER A 147 15.06 5.31 -8.55
N THR A 148 14.45 5.91 -7.52
CA THR A 148 14.72 5.61 -6.10
C THR A 148 14.49 4.12 -5.76
N TYR A 149 13.47 3.52 -6.37
CA TYR A 149 13.02 2.15 -6.07
C TYR A 149 12.92 1.26 -7.32
N ALA A 150 13.49 1.68 -8.45
CA ALA A 150 13.47 0.94 -9.73
C ALA A 150 14.20 -0.42 -9.69
N HIS A 151 14.91 -0.73 -8.60
CA HIS A 151 15.51 -2.04 -8.34
C HIS A 151 14.54 -3.06 -7.71
N LEU A 152 13.34 -2.62 -7.30
CA LEU A 152 12.28 -3.50 -6.83
C LEU A 152 11.39 -3.92 -8.01
N PRO A 153 10.91 -5.17 -8.04
CA PRO A 153 10.03 -5.63 -9.12
C PRO A 153 8.69 -4.88 -9.09
N HIS A 154 8.07 -4.76 -10.27
CA HIS A 154 6.69 -4.34 -10.37
C HIS A 154 5.76 -5.41 -9.77
N LEU A 155 4.62 -4.97 -9.25
CA LEU A 155 3.58 -5.89 -8.76
C LEU A 155 2.66 -6.24 -9.94
N THR A 156 2.54 -7.52 -10.25
CA THR A 156 1.58 -8.01 -11.25
C THR A 156 0.16 -7.70 -10.80
N ASP A 157 -0.67 -7.17 -11.71
CA ASP A 157 -2.09 -6.99 -11.46
C ASP A 157 -2.81 -8.35 -11.42
N ILE A 158 -3.91 -8.42 -10.67
CA ILE A 158 -4.73 -9.61 -10.50
C ILE A 158 -6.08 -9.30 -11.15
N LEU A 159 -6.17 -9.58 -12.46
CA LEU A 159 -7.32 -9.30 -13.31
C LEU A 159 -7.89 -10.60 -13.90
N ALA A 160 -9.20 -10.70 -13.95
CA ALA A 160 -9.98 -11.76 -14.58
C ALA A 160 -11.31 -11.14 -15.10
N PRO A 161 -12.00 -11.76 -16.06
CA PRO A 161 -13.37 -11.35 -16.40
C PRO A 161 -14.34 -11.56 -15.23
N ASP A 162 -15.51 -10.90 -15.29
CA ASP A 162 -16.69 -11.13 -14.45
C ASP A 162 -16.48 -11.03 -12.92
N LEU A 163 -15.43 -10.32 -12.51
CA LEU A 163 -15.12 -10.03 -11.10
C LEU A 163 -16.30 -9.33 -10.40
N LEU A 164 -16.60 -9.77 -9.17
CA LEU A 164 -17.51 -9.05 -8.27
C LEU A 164 -16.91 -7.70 -7.86
N ILE A 165 -15.63 -7.68 -7.48
CA ILE A 165 -14.96 -6.47 -7.01
C ILE A 165 -13.51 -6.40 -7.53
N LEU A 166 -13.17 -5.34 -8.24
CA LEU A 166 -11.78 -4.94 -8.51
C LEU A 166 -11.32 -3.90 -7.49
N PHE A 167 -10.34 -4.22 -6.66
CA PHE A 167 -9.76 -3.30 -5.68
C PHE A 167 -8.58 -2.51 -6.27
N VAL A 168 -8.70 -1.19 -6.26
CA VAL A 168 -7.68 -0.26 -6.77
C VAL A 168 -6.87 0.32 -5.60
N GLY A 169 -5.64 -0.14 -5.46
CA GLY A 169 -4.63 0.41 -4.56
C GLY A 169 -3.97 1.68 -5.10
N LEU A 170 -3.18 2.32 -4.24
CA LEU A 170 -2.41 3.50 -4.62
C LEU A 170 -1.22 3.09 -5.48
N ASN A 171 -0.29 2.35 -4.87
CA ASN A 171 0.90 1.80 -5.50
C ASN A 171 1.51 0.70 -4.61
N PRO A 172 2.43 -0.13 -5.13
CA PRO A 172 3.15 -1.12 -4.32
C PRO A 172 4.01 -0.47 -3.22
N GLY A 173 3.70 -0.78 -1.96
CA GLY A 173 4.63 -0.49 -0.86
C GLY A 173 5.89 -1.38 -0.96
N LEU A 174 7.05 -0.94 -0.47
CA LEU A 174 8.34 -1.66 -0.62
C LEU A 174 8.27 -3.18 -0.29
N ARG A 175 7.56 -3.57 0.77
CA ARG A 175 7.38 -5.00 1.13
C ARG A 175 6.42 -5.75 0.18
N THR A 176 5.39 -5.07 -0.32
CA THR A 176 4.47 -5.61 -1.33
C THR A 176 5.19 -5.87 -2.64
N ALA A 177 6.01 -4.91 -3.10
CA ALA A 177 6.88 -5.11 -4.26
C ALA A 177 7.87 -6.26 -4.03
N ALA A 178 8.65 -6.22 -2.94
CA ALA A 178 9.65 -7.24 -2.65
C ALA A 178 9.12 -8.67 -2.43
N LEU A 179 7.84 -8.83 -2.07
CA LEU A 179 7.18 -10.13 -1.92
C LEU A 179 6.31 -10.54 -3.13
N GLY A 180 6.03 -9.63 -4.07
CA GLY A 180 5.14 -9.91 -5.21
C GLY A 180 3.67 -10.16 -4.84
N HIS A 181 3.23 -9.72 -3.64
CA HIS A 181 1.89 -9.97 -3.09
C HIS A 181 1.19 -8.69 -2.59
N VAL A 182 -0.09 -8.54 -2.94
CA VAL A 182 -0.89 -7.35 -2.64
C VAL A 182 -1.02 -7.12 -1.13
N TYR A 183 -0.85 -5.87 -0.71
CA TYR A 183 -0.99 -5.44 0.68
C TYR A 183 -0.18 -6.22 1.74
N ALA A 184 0.87 -6.96 1.35
CA ALA A 184 1.67 -7.83 2.21
C ALA A 184 2.45 -7.16 3.37
N HIS A 185 2.30 -5.86 3.64
CA HIS A 185 2.91 -5.22 4.81
C HIS A 185 2.12 -5.53 6.10
N PRO A 186 2.74 -5.94 7.23
CA PRO A 186 1.99 -6.37 8.42
C PRO A 186 1.11 -5.30 9.09
N SER A 187 1.40 -4.02 8.85
CA SER A 187 0.56 -2.90 9.32
C SER A 187 -0.57 -2.53 8.34
N ASN A 188 -0.66 -3.18 7.18
CA ASN A 188 -1.78 -3.01 6.28
C ASN A 188 -2.98 -3.83 6.77
N LEU A 189 -4.17 -3.23 6.72
CA LEU A 189 -5.40 -3.78 7.24
C LEU A 189 -6.29 -4.44 6.17
N PHE A 190 -5.91 -4.43 4.88
CA PHE A 190 -6.74 -4.92 3.76
C PHE A 190 -7.31 -6.32 4.02
N TRP A 191 -6.44 -7.29 4.32
CA TRP A 191 -6.82 -8.67 4.62
C TRP A 191 -7.75 -8.81 5.83
N LYS A 192 -7.57 -7.97 6.86
CA LYS A 192 -8.43 -7.95 8.05
C LYS A 192 -9.80 -7.31 7.74
N LEU A 193 -9.81 -6.26 6.92
CA LEU A 193 -11.02 -5.53 6.50
C LEU A 193 -11.82 -6.28 5.43
N LEU A 194 -11.20 -7.13 4.61
CA LEU A 194 -11.91 -8.11 3.77
C LEU A 194 -12.70 -9.12 4.63
N PHE A 195 -12.08 -9.60 5.71
CA PHE A 195 -12.69 -10.61 6.58
C PHE A 195 -13.73 -10.06 7.56
N SER A 196 -13.43 -8.99 8.33
CA SER A 196 -14.49 -8.30 9.11
C SER A 196 -15.56 -7.68 8.20
N SER A 197 -15.14 -7.39 6.97
CA SER A 197 -15.90 -7.23 5.73
C SER A 197 -16.98 -8.26 5.39
N GLY A 198 -16.75 -9.53 5.70
CA GLY A 198 -17.49 -10.65 5.09
C GLY A 198 -17.33 -10.77 3.56
N ILE A 199 -16.56 -9.88 2.92
CA ILE A 199 -16.16 -9.98 1.51
C ILE A 199 -15.40 -11.29 1.30
N THR A 200 -14.60 -11.72 2.28
CA THR A 200 -14.08 -13.08 2.37
C THR A 200 -14.67 -13.79 3.61
N PRO A 201 -15.08 -15.08 3.51
CA PRO A 201 -15.68 -15.83 4.62
C PRO A 201 -14.66 -16.21 5.71
N ARG A 202 -13.36 -16.02 5.44
CA ARG A 202 -12.23 -16.25 6.35
C ARG A 202 -11.18 -15.15 6.17
N LEU A 203 -10.26 -15.08 7.12
CA LEU A 203 -9.05 -14.27 6.97
C LEU A 203 -8.09 -14.96 5.99
N CYS A 204 -7.94 -14.37 4.81
CA CYS A 204 -6.95 -14.80 3.81
C CYS A 204 -5.57 -14.16 4.10
N ALA A 205 -4.51 -14.85 3.68
CA ALA A 205 -3.13 -14.38 3.73
C ALA A 205 -2.73 -13.70 2.41
N PRO A 206 -1.72 -12.79 2.42
CA PRO A 206 -1.22 -12.15 1.20
C PRO A 206 -0.80 -13.11 0.08
N THR A 207 -0.37 -14.33 0.42
CA THR A 207 0.07 -15.36 -0.53
C THR A 207 -1.07 -16.00 -1.32
N GLU A 208 -2.32 -15.77 -0.93
CA GLU A 208 -3.54 -16.32 -1.56
C GLU A 208 -4.16 -15.32 -2.56
N ASP A 209 -3.50 -14.19 -2.81
CA ASP A 209 -4.05 -13.09 -3.62
C ASP A 209 -4.41 -13.48 -5.05
N ARG A 210 -3.57 -14.32 -5.67
CA ARG A 210 -3.79 -14.84 -7.03
C ARG A 210 -4.94 -15.83 -7.14
N ASP A 211 -5.39 -16.41 -6.02
CA ASP A 211 -6.51 -17.35 -6.00
C ASP A 211 -7.87 -16.63 -5.80
N LEU A 212 -7.86 -15.37 -5.35
CA LEU A 212 -9.08 -14.61 -5.05
C LEU A 212 -10.05 -14.42 -6.25
N PRO A 213 -9.60 -14.29 -7.52
CA PRO A 213 -10.52 -14.24 -8.66
C PRO A 213 -11.37 -15.50 -8.76
N ALA A 214 -10.73 -16.68 -8.70
CA ALA A 214 -11.39 -17.97 -8.85
C ALA A 214 -12.21 -18.37 -7.60
N LEU A 215 -11.70 -18.07 -6.41
CA LEU A 215 -12.39 -18.42 -5.15
C LEU A 215 -13.55 -17.49 -4.81
N TYR A 216 -13.43 -16.19 -5.13
CA TYR A 216 -14.26 -15.14 -4.53
C TYR A 216 -14.68 -14.03 -5.50
N GLY A 217 -14.26 -14.05 -6.76
CA GLY A 217 -14.53 -13.00 -7.74
C GLY A 217 -13.84 -11.67 -7.40
N LEU A 218 -12.69 -11.68 -6.72
CA LEU A 218 -12.00 -10.46 -6.28
C LEU A 218 -10.67 -10.27 -7.04
N GLY A 219 -10.46 -9.08 -7.59
CA GLY A 219 -9.24 -8.70 -8.30
C GLY A 219 -8.52 -7.51 -7.66
N ASN A 220 -7.30 -7.25 -8.10
CA ASN A 220 -6.46 -6.16 -7.59
C ASN A 220 -5.66 -5.46 -8.69
N THR A 221 -5.60 -4.13 -8.62
CA THR A 221 -4.65 -3.31 -9.39
C THR A 221 -4.22 -2.09 -8.59
N ASN A 222 -3.32 -1.25 -9.14
CA ASN A 222 -2.96 0.05 -8.57
C ASN A 222 -3.06 1.15 -9.62
N ILE A 223 -3.38 2.38 -9.19
CA ILE A 223 -3.36 3.57 -10.06
C ILE A 223 -1.93 3.97 -10.46
N VAL A 224 -0.94 3.75 -9.59
CA VAL A 224 0.49 3.97 -9.90
C VAL A 224 1.25 2.65 -9.80
N ALA A 225 1.94 2.26 -10.88
CA ALA A 225 2.65 0.99 -10.96
C ALA A 225 3.92 0.92 -10.10
N ARG A 226 4.66 2.04 -9.98
CA ARG A 226 5.99 2.02 -9.36
C ARG A 226 5.96 1.82 -7.83
N PRO A 227 6.93 1.10 -7.24
CA PRO A 227 7.06 1.02 -5.81
C PRO A 227 7.40 2.37 -5.14
N SER A 228 6.92 2.56 -3.91
CA SER A 228 7.37 3.62 -3.01
C SER A 228 7.30 3.17 -1.55
N ARG A 229 7.83 3.98 -0.63
CA ARG A 229 7.70 3.73 0.82
C ARG A 229 6.35 4.15 1.37
N ASN A 230 5.74 5.18 0.80
CA ASN A 230 4.45 5.73 1.19
C ASN A 230 3.90 6.69 0.12
N GLY A 231 2.63 7.06 0.21
CA GLY A 231 1.96 7.92 -0.78
C GLY A 231 2.48 9.36 -0.89
N ALA A 232 3.20 9.90 0.10
CA ALA A 232 3.77 11.25 0.01
C ALA A 232 5.02 11.33 -0.90
N GLU A 233 5.55 10.18 -1.31
CA GLU A 233 6.64 10.06 -2.29
C GLU A 233 6.13 10.05 -3.75
N LEU A 234 4.81 10.06 -3.95
CA LEU A 234 4.16 10.20 -5.26
C LEU A 234 3.74 11.64 -5.50
N SER A 235 3.82 12.07 -6.76
CA SER A 235 3.24 13.33 -7.24
C SER A 235 1.76 13.16 -7.59
N LYS A 236 1.03 14.28 -7.71
CA LYS A 236 -0.34 14.26 -8.24
C LYS A 236 -0.37 13.86 -9.71
N ALA A 237 0.60 14.31 -10.50
CA ALA A 237 0.71 14.01 -11.92
C ALA A 237 0.79 12.50 -12.18
N GLU A 238 1.66 11.77 -11.47
CA GLU A 238 1.76 10.30 -11.63
C GLU A 238 0.45 9.56 -11.33
N MET A 239 -0.32 10.02 -10.33
CA MET A 239 -1.63 9.44 -10.04
C MET A 239 -2.68 9.82 -11.09
N ASP A 240 -2.60 11.03 -11.65
CA ASP A 240 -3.52 11.52 -12.69
C ASP A 240 -3.23 10.83 -14.05
N GLU A 241 -1.96 10.63 -14.40
CA GLU A 241 -1.48 9.83 -15.54
C GLU A 241 -1.98 8.36 -15.47
N GLY A 242 -2.08 7.81 -14.25
CA GLY A 242 -2.56 6.45 -14.02
C GLY A 242 -4.05 6.23 -14.30
N VAL A 243 -4.88 7.29 -14.36
CA VAL A 243 -6.34 7.16 -14.51
C VAL A 243 -6.72 6.53 -15.85
N GLY A 244 -6.07 6.93 -16.96
CA GLY A 244 -6.37 6.38 -18.29
C GLY A 244 -6.12 4.88 -18.37
N ALA A 245 -4.95 4.43 -17.90
CA ALA A 245 -4.62 3.00 -17.85
C ALA A 245 -5.54 2.19 -16.92
N LEU A 246 -6.06 2.82 -15.86
CA LEU A 246 -7.05 2.21 -14.96
C LEU A 246 -8.41 2.03 -15.64
N GLU A 247 -8.91 3.04 -16.36
CA GLU A 247 -10.16 2.96 -17.11
C GLU A 247 -10.11 1.83 -18.18
N GLU A 248 -8.99 1.70 -18.91
CA GLU A 248 -8.82 0.62 -19.90
C GLU A 248 -8.79 -0.78 -19.25
N LYS A 249 -8.15 -0.95 -18.09
CA LYS A 249 -8.23 -2.20 -17.34
C LYS A 249 -9.67 -2.55 -16.97
N VAL A 250 -10.44 -1.57 -16.48
CA VAL A 250 -11.85 -1.76 -16.09
C VAL A 250 -12.72 -2.11 -17.29
N LYS A 251 -12.52 -1.47 -18.46
CA LYS A 251 -13.19 -1.84 -19.73
C LYS A 251 -12.91 -3.28 -20.13
N GLY A 252 -11.66 -3.74 -19.95
CA GLY A 252 -11.21 -5.08 -20.32
C GLY A 252 -11.71 -6.19 -19.40
N CYS A 253 -11.71 -5.98 -18.07
CA CYS A 253 -12.13 -7.01 -17.11
C CYS A 253 -13.60 -6.93 -16.67
N ARG A 254 -14.31 -5.84 -16.98
CA ARG A 254 -15.75 -5.63 -16.73
C ARG A 254 -16.24 -6.07 -15.33
N PRO A 255 -15.61 -5.59 -14.23
CA PRO A 255 -16.03 -5.96 -12.88
C PRO A 255 -17.41 -5.34 -12.56
N GLU A 256 -18.21 -5.96 -11.71
CA GLU A 256 -19.46 -5.34 -11.24
C GLU A 256 -19.19 -4.07 -10.42
N VAL A 257 -18.13 -4.10 -9.60
CA VAL A 257 -17.73 -2.99 -8.72
C VAL A 257 -16.24 -2.70 -8.81
N VAL A 258 -15.88 -1.42 -8.90
CA VAL A 258 -14.51 -0.92 -8.66
C VAL A 258 -14.45 -0.30 -7.27
N CYS A 259 -13.65 -0.88 -6.39
CA CYS A 259 -13.42 -0.41 -5.03
C CYS A 259 -12.12 0.40 -4.95
N ILE A 260 -12.23 1.72 -4.79
CA ILE A 260 -11.11 2.65 -4.69
C ILE A 260 -10.59 2.67 -3.25
N VAL A 261 -9.40 2.11 -3.01
CA VAL A 261 -8.84 1.85 -1.66
C VAL A 261 -8.12 3.08 -1.07
N GLY A 262 -8.75 4.26 -1.18
CA GLY A 262 -8.30 5.48 -0.51
C GLY A 262 -8.72 6.78 -1.19
N LYS A 263 -9.04 7.79 -0.36
CA LYS A 263 -9.48 9.14 -0.77
C LYS A 263 -8.58 9.80 -1.82
N SER A 264 -7.25 9.71 -1.70
CA SER A 264 -6.33 10.36 -2.64
C SER A 264 -6.37 9.80 -4.05
N ILE A 265 -6.74 8.52 -4.21
CA ILE A 265 -6.93 7.87 -5.52
C ILE A 265 -8.20 8.42 -6.16
N TRP A 266 -9.29 8.51 -5.38
CA TRP A 266 -10.55 9.10 -5.84
C TRP A 266 -10.40 10.57 -6.21
N GLU A 267 -9.64 11.34 -5.41
CA GLU A 267 -9.29 12.73 -5.74
C GLU A 267 -8.51 12.86 -7.06
N SER A 268 -7.77 11.84 -7.49
CA SER A 268 -7.10 11.81 -8.81
C SER A 268 -8.06 11.51 -9.94
N ILE A 269 -8.86 10.45 -9.81
CA ILE A 269 -9.89 10.07 -10.80
C ILE A 269 -10.83 11.27 -11.03
N TRP A 270 -11.28 11.92 -9.95
CA TRP A 270 -12.10 13.13 -10.03
C TRP A 270 -11.38 14.30 -10.74
N ARG A 271 -10.09 14.55 -10.47
CA ARG A 271 -9.33 15.61 -11.15
C ARG A 271 -9.25 15.40 -12.65
N VAL A 272 -9.03 14.17 -13.09
CA VAL A 272 -8.91 13.83 -14.51
C VAL A 272 -10.27 13.92 -15.21
N ARG A 273 -11.33 13.41 -14.58
CA ARG A 273 -12.70 13.43 -15.15
C ARG A 273 -13.32 14.83 -15.19
N HIS A 274 -13.17 15.61 -14.12
CA HIS A 274 -13.86 16.90 -13.94
C HIS A 274 -12.97 18.13 -14.17
N GLY A 275 -11.69 17.94 -14.48
CA GLY A 275 -10.72 19.03 -14.69
C GLY A 275 -10.39 19.87 -13.45
N ARG A 276 -10.85 19.46 -12.26
CA ARG A 276 -10.72 20.23 -11.00
C ARG A 276 -10.62 19.33 -9.77
N GLY A 277 -10.20 19.88 -8.64
CA GLY A 277 -10.30 19.19 -7.35
C GLY A 277 -11.76 18.96 -6.92
N ILE A 278 -12.01 17.82 -6.26
CA ILE A 278 -13.26 17.55 -5.54
C ILE A 278 -13.36 18.47 -4.32
N LYS A 279 -14.54 19.04 -4.08
CA LYS A 279 -14.83 19.83 -2.88
C LYS A 279 -15.06 18.91 -1.68
N LYS A 280 -15.05 19.47 -0.48
CA LYS A 280 -15.26 18.70 0.76
C LYS A 280 -16.69 18.14 0.84
N GLU A 281 -17.65 18.89 0.29
CA GLU A 281 -19.08 18.61 0.28
C GLU A 281 -19.46 17.59 -0.79
N GLU A 282 -18.66 17.49 -1.86
CA GLU A 282 -18.80 16.51 -2.94
C GLU A 282 -18.17 15.15 -2.55
N PHE A 283 -17.17 15.15 -1.65
CA PHE A 283 -16.51 13.92 -1.24
C PHE A 283 -17.32 13.12 -0.21
N ARG A 284 -17.62 11.87 -0.55
CA ARG A 284 -18.17 10.87 0.38
C ARG A 284 -17.51 9.50 0.20
N TYR A 285 -17.29 8.79 1.31
CA TYR A 285 -17.02 7.35 1.28
C TYR A 285 -18.33 6.59 0.95
N GLY A 286 -18.21 5.34 0.50
CA GLY A 286 -19.34 4.51 0.08
C GLY A 286 -19.53 4.48 -1.44
N TRP A 287 -20.69 4.00 -1.88
CA TRP A 287 -21.12 4.03 -3.29
C TRP A 287 -21.08 5.44 -3.86
N GLN A 288 -20.53 5.64 -5.06
CA GLN A 288 -20.64 6.90 -5.81
C GLN A 288 -21.87 6.87 -6.72
N ASP A 289 -22.15 8.00 -7.38
CA ASP A 289 -23.31 8.16 -8.26
C ASP A 289 -23.09 7.46 -9.62
N GLU A 290 -24.13 7.09 -10.35
CA GLU A 290 -24.01 6.24 -11.55
C GLU A 290 -23.25 6.91 -12.72
N ASN A 291 -23.26 8.24 -12.79
CA ASN A 291 -22.44 9.01 -13.73
C ASN A 291 -20.93 8.90 -13.43
N GLU A 292 -20.56 8.34 -12.28
CA GLU A 292 -19.18 8.06 -11.90
C GLU A 292 -18.76 6.60 -12.13
N ASN A 293 -19.58 5.77 -12.79
CA ASN A 293 -19.18 4.41 -13.17
C ASN A 293 -17.85 4.40 -13.96
N MET A 294 -17.05 3.33 -13.81
CA MET A 294 -15.73 3.19 -14.44
C MET A 294 -15.76 2.25 -15.65
N GLY A 295 -14.98 2.57 -16.67
CA GLY A 295 -14.84 1.77 -17.88
C GLY A 295 -16.07 1.74 -18.79
N VAL A 296 -16.88 2.79 -18.83
CA VAL A 296 -18.06 2.87 -19.71
C VAL A 296 -17.68 2.59 -21.18
N VAL A 297 -18.45 1.72 -21.84
CA VAL A 297 -18.34 1.42 -23.27
C VAL A 297 -19.65 1.83 -23.94
N VAL A 298 -19.59 2.86 -24.77
CA VAL A 298 -20.73 3.29 -25.60
C VAL A 298 -20.68 2.54 -26.93
N LYS A 299 -21.83 2.06 -27.41
CA LYS A 299 -21.94 1.46 -28.75
C LYS A 299 -21.56 2.51 -29.78
N GLN A 300 -20.46 2.31 -30.50
CA GLN A 300 -20.14 3.13 -31.67
C GLN A 300 -21.04 2.66 -32.82
N GLU A 301 -21.83 3.58 -33.36
CA GLU A 301 -22.45 3.39 -34.67
C GLU A 301 -21.32 3.42 -35.70
N GLN A 302 -21.17 2.35 -36.48
CA GLN A 302 -20.21 2.33 -37.58
C GLN A 302 -20.76 3.21 -38.69
N GLU A 303 -20.09 4.33 -38.99
CA GLU A 303 -20.13 4.84 -40.37
C GLU A 303 -19.52 3.75 -41.27
N GLU A 304 -20.23 3.33 -42.31
CA GLU A 304 -19.82 2.28 -43.25
C GLU A 304 -18.66 2.76 -44.15
N GLY A 305 -17.48 2.94 -43.55
CA GLY A 305 -16.23 3.36 -44.18
C GLY A 305 -15.31 2.17 -44.44
N MET A 306 -15.06 1.86 -45.71
CA MET A 306 -14.23 0.74 -46.18
C MET A 306 -12.86 0.62 -45.48
N GLY A 307 -12.49 -0.60 -45.08
CA GLY A 307 -11.08 -0.98 -44.88
C GLY A 307 -10.82 -1.83 -43.64
N GLY A 308 -10.81 -3.15 -43.81
CA GLY A 308 -10.73 -4.12 -42.73
C GLY A 308 -9.56 -3.96 -41.75
N ASP A 309 -9.91 -4.02 -40.47
CA ASP A 309 -9.41 -5.12 -39.62
C ASP A 309 -10.55 -5.56 -38.67
N TYR A 310 -10.45 -6.72 -38.04
CA TYR A 310 -11.55 -7.30 -37.24
C TYR A 310 -11.75 -6.58 -35.89
N VAL A 311 -12.35 -5.39 -35.92
CA VAL A 311 -12.76 -4.66 -34.71
C VAL A 311 -13.97 -5.38 -34.11
N GLN A 312 -13.70 -6.27 -33.15
CA GLN A 312 -14.74 -6.89 -32.34
C GLN A 312 -15.53 -5.80 -31.62
N ALA A 313 -16.77 -5.56 -32.07
CA ALA A 313 -17.63 -4.53 -31.52
C ALA A 313 -17.89 -4.81 -30.03
N LEU A 314 -17.20 -4.09 -29.16
CA LEU A 314 -17.39 -4.22 -27.72
C LEU A 314 -18.84 -3.86 -27.39
N GLU A 315 -19.56 -4.81 -26.80
CA GLU A 315 -20.95 -4.61 -26.39
C GLU A 315 -21.06 -3.40 -25.46
N ALA A 316 -22.13 -2.63 -25.63
CA ALA A 316 -22.41 -1.47 -24.80
C ALA A 316 -22.46 -1.87 -23.32
N TRP A 317 -21.72 -1.17 -22.48
CA TRP A 317 -21.60 -1.46 -21.06
C TRP A 317 -21.60 -0.17 -20.25
N ALA A 318 -22.51 -0.09 -19.27
CA ALA A 318 -22.71 1.09 -18.43
C ALA A 318 -21.57 1.35 -17.41
N GLY A 319 -20.48 0.57 -17.48
CA GLY A 319 -19.36 0.63 -16.57
C GLY A 319 -19.62 -0.07 -15.22
N ALA A 320 -18.55 -0.23 -14.47
CA ALA A 320 -18.55 -0.78 -13.12
C ALA A 320 -19.02 0.28 -12.11
N LYS A 321 -19.82 -0.13 -11.12
CA LYS A 321 -20.23 0.75 -10.01
C LYS A 321 -19.00 1.11 -9.16
N VAL A 322 -18.86 2.37 -8.75
CA VAL A 322 -17.71 2.79 -7.94
C VAL A 322 -18.06 2.81 -6.45
N PHE A 323 -17.19 2.21 -5.64
CA PHE A 323 -17.20 2.31 -4.18
C PHE A 323 -15.90 2.95 -3.70
N VAL A 324 -15.98 4.03 -2.91
CA VAL A 324 -14.80 4.69 -2.34
C VAL A 324 -14.61 4.24 -0.89
N ALA A 325 -13.54 3.48 -0.65
CA ALA A 325 -13.19 2.92 0.66
C ALA A 325 -12.10 3.73 1.38
N THR A 326 -11.94 3.47 2.68
CA THR A 326 -10.84 4.07 3.47
C THR A 326 -9.51 3.39 3.15
N SER A 327 -8.41 4.15 3.21
CA SER A 327 -7.07 3.57 3.04
C SER A 327 -6.74 2.53 4.12
N THR A 328 -6.28 1.38 3.66
CA THR A 328 -5.88 0.20 4.47
C THR A 328 -4.48 0.31 5.06
N SER A 329 -3.69 1.32 4.65
CA SER A 329 -2.33 1.51 5.18
C SER A 329 -2.34 1.87 6.66
N GLY A 330 -1.51 1.22 7.47
CA GLY A 330 -1.26 1.58 8.86
C GLY A 330 -0.60 2.96 9.05
N LEU A 331 -0.11 3.58 7.97
CA LEU A 331 0.34 4.99 7.98
C LEU A 331 -0.83 5.98 7.84
N ALA A 332 -2.00 5.54 7.37
CA ALA A 332 -3.18 6.38 7.16
C ALA A 332 -4.05 6.43 8.42
N ALA A 333 -3.70 7.33 9.34
CA ALA A 333 -4.34 7.51 10.64
C ALA A 333 -5.54 8.49 10.64
N SER A 334 -6.10 8.85 9.48
CA SER A 334 -7.14 9.87 9.36
C SER A 334 -8.54 9.45 9.82
N LEU A 335 -8.83 8.15 9.90
CA LEU A 335 -10.12 7.63 10.40
C LEU A 335 -9.90 6.63 11.55
N ARG A 336 -10.86 6.59 12.48
CA ARG A 336 -10.88 5.64 13.59
C ARG A 336 -11.10 4.20 13.06
N PRO A 337 -10.56 3.15 13.71
CA PRO A 337 -10.72 1.77 13.24
C PRO A 337 -12.18 1.36 13.00
N ALA A 338 -13.07 1.61 13.97
CA ALA A 338 -14.50 1.31 13.84
C ALA A 338 -15.19 2.05 12.68
N GLU A 339 -14.70 3.22 12.28
CA GLU A 339 -15.24 3.96 11.13
C GLU A 339 -14.75 3.38 9.80
N LYS A 340 -13.49 2.91 9.74
CA LYS A 340 -13.00 2.12 8.61
C LYS A 340 -13.81 0.83 8.47
N GLU A 341 -14.02 0.11 9.56
CA GLU A 341 -14.83 -1.12 9.59
C GLU A 341 -16.28 -0.86 9.17
N ARG A 342 -16.91 0.25 9.60
CA ARG A 342 -18.26 0.64 9.14
C ARG A 342 -18.35 0.87 7.64
N ILE A 343 -17.34 1.51 7.04
CA ILE A 343 -17.32 1.81 5.59
C ILE A 343 -17.09 0.53 4.79
N TRP A 344 -16.09 -0.27 5.15
CA TRP A 344 -15.84 -1.58 4.54
C TRP A 344 -17.06 -2.50 4.71
N ARG A 345 -17.72 -2.38 5.87
CA ARG A 345 -19.10 -2.76 6.23
C ARG A 345 -20.06 -2.87 5.05
N GLU A 346 -20.29 -1.71 4.45
CA GLU A 346 -21.31 -1.44 3.43
C GLU A 346 -21.06 -2.22 2.13
N LEU A 347 -19.81 -2.21 1.64
CA LEU A 347 -19.39 -3.00 0.48
C LEU A 347 -19.47 -4.51 0.78
N GLY A 348 -19.10 -4.91 1.99
CA GLY A 348 -19.23 -6.27 2.47
C GLY A 348 -20.65 -6.81 2.42
N ALA A 349 -21.60 -6.06 2.98
CA ALA A 349 -23.01 -6.42 2.98
C ALA A 349 -23.61 -6.49 1.56
N TRP A 350 -23.11 -5.67 0.63
CA TRP A 350 -23.46 -5.79 -0.79
C TRP A 350 -22.87 -7.07 -1.41
N CYS A 351 -21.60 -7.37 -1.15
CA CYS A 351 -20.91 -8.56 -1.68
C CYS A 351 -21.57 -9.86 -1.21
N GLU A 352 -22.01 -9.92 0.05
CA GLU A 352 -22.76 -11.04 0.63
C GLU A 352 -24.09 -11.27 -0.12
N ARG A 353 -24.87 -10.21 -0.37
CA ARG A 353 -26.13 -10.31 -1.14
C ARG A 353 -25.90 -10.69 -2.59
N ARG A 354 -24.95 -10.04 -3.28
CA ARG A 354 -24.72 -10.28 -4.71
C ARG A 354 -24.20 -11.69 -5.00
N ARG A 355 -23.50 -12.33 -4.06
CA ARG A 355 -23.16 -13.76 -4.18
C ARG A 355 -24.40 -14.66 -4.11
N ALA A 356 -25.29 -14.44 -3.15
CA ALA A 356 -26.55 -15.19 -3.07
C ALA A 356 -27.44 -14.98 -4.30
N GLU A 357 -27.44 -13.78 -4.88
CA GLU A 357 -28.09 -13.48 -6.17
C GLU A 357 -27.44 -14.28 -7.32
N ARG A 358 -26.11 -14.29 -7.46
CA ARG A 358 -25.40 -15.10 -8.47
C ARG A 358 -25.60 -16.62 -8.29
N GLU A 359 -25.69 -17.09 -7.04
CA GLU A 359 -25.96 -18.50 -6.73
C GLU A 359 -27.38 -18.88 -7.19
N ALA A 360 -28.40 -18.07 -6.90
CA ALA A 360 -29.77 -18.29 -7.37
C ALA A 360 -29.91 -18.15 -8.91
N GLU A 361 -29.18 -17.22 -9.53
CA GLU A 361 -29.08 -17.07 -10.99
C GLU A 361 -28.47 -18.32 -11.67
N ALA A 362 -27.57 -19.06 -10.99
CA ALA A 362 -26.94 -20.26 -11.51
C ALA A 362 -27.73 -21.56 -11.25
N GLU A 363 -28.74 -21.53 -10.36
CA GLU A 363 -29.67 -22.63 -10.10
C GLU A 363 -30.93 -22.59 -10.99
N THR A 364 -31.10 -21.53 -11.81
CA THR A 364 -32.26 -21.28 -12.69
C THR A 364 -31.95 -21.59 -14.16
#